data_AF-A0A076PND3-F1
#
_entry.id   AF-A0A076PND3-F1
#
_cell.length_a   1.000
_cell.length_b   1.000
_cell.length_c   1.000
_cell.angle_alpha   90.00
_cell.angle_beta   90.00
_cell.angle_gamma   90.00
#
_symmetry.space_group_name_H-M   'P 1'
#
loop_
_entity.id
_entity.type
_entity.pdbx_description
1 polymer ?
#
loop_
_entity_poly.entity_id
_entity_poly.type
_entity_poly.pdbx_seq_one_letter_code
_entity_poly.pdbx_strand_id
1 'polypeptide(L)'
;MELAFSLAAEAAAQVHRTVFNAVMEGDQDEWQHSRYLLNLNYDRQGRPTLPHAQPIATDQMVVSFNSLPQRIADGEIMAATDTQLATLATACTQRLTQRAQHREKQVTLPIYPGNSPGQRRASAQALTAKQPPAPDEGTLRMTFR
;
A
#
# COMPACT_ATOMS: atom_id res chain seq x y z
N MET A 1 7.00 4.48 29.65
CA MET A 1 6.02 3.55 30.26
C MET A 1 4.61 4.13 30.16
N GLU A 2 4.38 5.37 30.59
CA GLU A 2 3.06 6.05 30.46
C GLU A 2 2.52 6.08 29.02
N LEU A 3 3.36 6.42 28.03
CA LEU A 3 2.95 6.42 26.62
C LEU A 3 2.48 5.03 26.14
N ALA A 4 3.15 3.96 26.55
CA ALA A 4 2.74 2.62 26.17
C ALA A 4 1.37 2.26 26.76
N PHE A 5 1.11 2.65 28.02
CA PHE A 5 -0.17 2.46 28.67
C PHE A 5 -1.28 3.31 28.04
N SER A 6 -1.01 4.56 27.70
CA SER A 6 -2.01 5.42 27.04
C SER A 6 -2.43 4.86 25.68
N LEU A 7 -1.46 4.37 24.89
CA LEU A 7 -1.74 3.75 23.59
C LEU A 7 -2.52 2.45 23.72
N ALA A 8 -2.17 1.60 24.70
CA ALA A 8 -2.90 0.37 24.96
C ALA A 8 -4.34 0.66 25.41
N ALA A 9 -4.54 1.66 26.27
CA ALA A 9 -5.87 2.07 26.72
C ALA A 9 -6.72 2.63 25.56
N GLU A 10 -6.11 3.40 24.65
CA GLU A 10 -6.79 3.93 23.47
C GLU A 10 -7.20 2.81 22.51
N ALA A 11 -6.31 1.84 22.24
CA ALA A 11 -6.62 0.67 21.43
C ALA A 11 -7.77 -0.15 22.04
N ALA A 12 -7.74 -0.40 23.35
CA ALA A 12 -8.80 -1.11 24.06
C ALA A 12 -10.14 -0.37 23.98
N ALA A 13 -10.13 0.95 24.16
CA ALA A 13 -11.33 1.78 24.04
C ALA A 13 -11.95 1.68 22.64
N GLN A 14 -11.13 1.60 21.58
CA GLN A 14 -11.65 1.43 20.23
C GLN A 14 -12.29 0.06 20.03
N VAL A 15 -11.63 -1.02 20.47
CA VAL A 15 -12.20 -2.38 20.39
C VAL A 15 -13.55 -2.43 21.09
N HIS A 16 -13.64 -1.85 22.30
CA HIS A 16 -14.92 -1.78 23.03
C HIS A 16 -16.00 -1.03 22.26
N ARG A 17 -15.69 0.12 21.66
CA ARG A 17 -16.65 0.90 20.86
C ARG A 17 -17.12 0.14 19.62
N THR A 18 -16.21 -0.49 18.90
CA THR A 18 -16.56 -1.24 17.68
C THR A 18 -17.46 -2.43 18.00
N VAL A 19 -17.14 -3.21 19.04
CA VAL A 19 -17.99 -4.33 19.47
C VAL A 19 -19.34 -3.81 19.96
N PHE A 20 -19.36 -2.75 20.78
CA PHE A 20 -20.59 -2.14 21.27
C PHE A 20 -21.50 -1.68 20.12
N ASN A 21 -20.95 -0.95 19.15
CA ASN A 21 -21.72 -0.48 17.99
C ASN A 21 -22.25 -1.66 17.16
N ALA A 22 -21.43 -2.68 16.87
CA ALA A 22 -21.87 -3.85 16.11
C ALA A 22 -23.01 -4.62 16.81
N VAL A 23 -22.95 -4.73 18.14
CA VAL A 23 -24.04 -5.32 18.94
C VAL A 23 -25.31 -4.46 18.89
N MET A 24 -25.17 -3.13 18.93
CA MET A 24 -26.30 -2.19 18.89
C MET A 24 -26.94 -2.07 17.50
N GLU A 25 -26.15 -2.20 16.43
CA GLU A 25 -26.61 -2.07 15.04
C GLU A 25 -27.32 -3.33 14.52
N GLY A 26 -26.96 -4.50 15.04
CA GLY A 26 -27.78 -5.71 15.04
C GLY A 26 -28.25 -6.24 13.68
N ASP A 27 -27.50 -7.21 13.14
CA ASP A 27 -28.09 -8.44 12.62
C ASP A 27 -27.46 -9.61 13.40
N GLN A 28 -28.27 -10.55 13.91
CA GLN A 28 -27.83 -11.53 14.92
C GLN A 28 -26.71 -12.46 14.42
N ASP A 29 -26.61 -12.64 13.11
CA ASP A 29 -25.65 -13.54 12.49
C ASP A 29 -24.28 -12.89 12.21
N GLU A 30 -24.19 -11.55 12.13
CA GLU A 30 -22.96 -10.87 11.68
C GLU A 30 -21.99 -10.59 12.83
N TRP A 31 -22.42 -10.00 13.94
CA TRP A 31 -21.48 -9.51 14.97
C TRP A 31 -20.81 -10.66 15.76
N GLN A 32 -21.48 -11.80 15.92
CA GLN A 32 -20.95 -12.97 16.68
C GLN A 32 -19.86 -13.72 15.93
N HIS A 33 -19.89 -13.69 14.60
CA HIS A 33 -18.96 -14.39 13.73
C HIS A 33 -18.01 -13.44 12.98
N SER A 34 -18.16 -12.14 13.18
CA SER A 34 -17.30 -11.14 12.58
C SER A 34 -15.88 -11.21 13.15
N ARG A 35 -14.92 -11.25 12.24
CA ARG A 35 -13.51 -11.00 12.55
C ARG A 35 -13.25 -9.52 12.31
N TYR A 36 -12.51 -8.85 13.19
CA TYR A 36 -12.18 -7.43 13.03
C TYR A 36 -10.68 -7.23 12.83
N LEU A 37 -10.27 -6.39 11.87
CA LEU A 37 -8.91 -5.86 11.81
C LEU A 37 -8.87 -4.55 12.57
N LEU A 38 -8.00 -4.49 13.58
CA LEU A 38 -7.66 -3.24 14.26
C LEU A 38 -6.44 -2.62 13.60
N ASN A 39 -6.53 -1.34 13.27
CA ASN A 39 -5.40 -0.55 12.83
C ASN A 39 -5.09 0.58 13.82
N LEU A 40 -3.82 0.65 14.22
CA LEU A 40 -3.24 1.71 15.03
C LEU A 40 -2.15 2.39 14.19
N ASN A 41 -2.53 3.45 13.48
CA ASN A 41 -1.59 4.23 12.68
C ASN A 41 -1.13 5.47 13.43
N TYR A 42 0.00 6.00 12.96
CA TYR A 42 0.49 7.32 13.29
C TYR A 42 0.47 8.19 12.05
N ASP A 43 0.15 9.46 12.21
CA ASP A 43 0.31 10.45 11.15
C ASP A 43 1.81 10.70 10.86
N ARG A 44 2.10 11.50 9.83
CA ARG A 44 3.49 11.85 9.47
C ARG A 44 4.24 12.63 10.55
N GLN A 45 3.53 13.17 11.54
CA GLN A 45 4.10 13.88 12.68
C GLN A 45 4.27 12.95 13.91
N GLY A 46 4.00 11.64 13.75
CA GLY A 46 4.14 10.67 14.82
C GLY A 46 3.04 10.78 15.87
N ARG A 47 1.88 11.35 15.54
CA ARG A 47 0.71 11.41 16.42
C ARG A 47 -0.24 10.26 16.12
N PRO A 48 -0.81 9.59 17.13
CA PRO A 48 -1.80 8.54 16.91
C PRO A 48 -2.95 9.07 16.06
N THR A 49 -3.31 8.33 15.01
CA THR A 49 -4.58 8.56 14.30
C THR A 49 -5.70 7.84 15.03
N LEU A 50 -6.95 8.25 14.80
CA LEU A 50 -8.12 7.53 15.34
C LEU A 50 -7.99 6.04 15.01
N PRO A 51 -7.88 5.16 16.02
CA PRO A 51 -7.86 3.73 15.78
C PRO A 51 -9.11 3.32 15.01
N HIS A 52 -8.95 2.50 13.99
CA HIS A 52 -10.07 2.05 13.18
C HIS A 52 -10.16 0.54 13.26
N ALA A 53 -11.37 0.02 13.39
CA ALA A 53 -11.64 -1.39 13.31
C ALA A 53 -12.69 -1.65 12.23
N GLN A 54 -12.37 -2.58 11.33
CA GLN A 54 -13.23 -2.93 10.20
C GLN A 54 -13.54 -4.42 10.25
N PRO A 55 -14.79 -4.84 10.00
CA PRO A 55 -15.13 -6.25 9.86
C PRO A 55 -14.45 -6.86 8.62
N ILE A 56 -14.00 -8.09 8.77
CA ILE A 56 -13.49 -8.96 7.71
C ILE A 56 -14.59 -9.98 7.44
N ALA A 57 -15.08 -10.01 6.20
CA ALA A 57 -16.04 -11.02 5.78
C ALA A 57 -15.45 -12.44 5.90
N THR A 58 -16.29 -13.47 6.05
CA THR A 58 -15.84 -14.85 6.27
C THR A 58 -14.94 -15.38 5.15
N ASP A 59 -15.15 -14.91 3.92
CA ASP A 59 -14.39 -15.26 2.72
C ASP A 59 -13.10 -14.44 2.55
N GLN A 60 -12.90 -13.39 3.37
CA GLN A 60 -11.69 -12.58 3.32
C GLN A 60 -10.61 -13.12 4.26
N MET A 61 -9.35 -13.00 3.86
CA MET A 61 -8.21 -13.47 4.65
C MET A 61 -7.06 -12.47 4.60
N VAL A 62 -6.35 -12.35 5.73
CA VAL A 62 -5.10 -11.61 5.81
C VAL A 62 -3.95 -12.61 5.89
N VAL A 63 -3.14 -12.63 4.84
CA VAL A 63 -1.95 -13.49 4.74
C VAL A 63 -0.76 -12.67 4.25
N SER A 64 0.44 -13.05 4.68
CA SER A 64 1.65 -12.43 4.14
C SER A 64 1.84 -12.84 2.68
N PHE A 65 2.37 -11.94 1.85
CA PHE A 65 2.62 -12.22 0.44
C PHE A 65 3.62 -13.38 0.24
N ASN A 66 4.58 -13.55 1.16
CA ASN A 66 5.55 -14.63 1.12
C ASN A 66 4.93 -15.99 1.45
N SER A 67 3.96 -16.05 2.36
CA SER A 67 3.26 -17.28 2.72
C SER A 67 2.13 -17.65 1.76
N LEU A 68 1.62 -16.68 0.99
CA LEU A 68 0.45 -16.85 0.13
C LEU A 68 0.61 -18.02 -0.88
N PRO A 69 1.74 -18.16 -1.61
CA PRO A 69 1.91 -19.27 -2.56
C PRO A 69 1.79 -20.65 -1.90
N GLN A 70 2.42 -20.81 -0.74
CA GLN A 70 2.39 -22.07 0.00
C GLN A 70 0.97 -22.39 0.46
N ARG A 71 0.25 -21.40 1.00
CA ARG A 71 -1.15 -21.58 1.44
C ARG A 71 -2.10 -21.91 0.28
N ILE A 72 -1.86 -21.38 -0.91
CA ILE A 72 -2.59 -21.76 -2.13
C ILE A 72 -2.33 -23.22 -2.48
N ALA A 73 -1.06 -23.63 -2.47
CA ALA A 73 -0.65 -24.99 -2.83
C ALA A 73 -1.16 -26.05 -1.84
N ASP A 74 -1.15 -25.74 -0.55
CA ASP A 74 -1.57 -26.65 0.52
C ASP A 74 -3.09 -26.75 0.66
N GLY A 75 -3.86 -25.95 -0.09
CA GLY A 75 -5.32 -25.91 0.01
C GLY A 75 -5.83 -25.29 1.31
N GLU A 76 -4.97 -24.67 2.10
CA GLU A 76 -5.35 -23.94 3.32
C GLU A 76 -6.21 -22.71 3.02
N ILE A 77 -6.13 -22.19 1.79
CA ILE A 77 -7.11 -21.24 1.25
C ILE A 77 -8.37 -22.02 0.90
N MET A 78 -9.12 -22.38 1.95
CA MET A 78 -10.24 -23.33 1.96
C MET A 78 -11.45 -22.95 1.06
N ALA A 79 -11.37 -21.86 0.27
CA ALA A 79 -12.48 -21.38 -0.56
C ALA A 79 -12.08 -20.79 -1.93
N ALA A 80 -10.80 -20.90 -2.36
CA ALA A 80 -10.44 -20.37 -3.68
C ALA A 80 -10.94 -21.30 -4.79
N THR A 81 -11.88 -20.80 -5.59
CA THR A 81 -12.36 -21.48 -6.80
C THR A 81 -11.29 -21.51 -7.89
N ASP A 82 -11.37 -22.47 -8.81
CA ASP A 82 -10.48 -22.55 -9.99
C ASP A 82 -10.43 -21.23 -10.76
N THR A 83 -11.55 -20.53 -10.87
CA THR A 83 -11.64 -19.20 -11.50
C THR A 83 -10.82 -18.15 -10.75
N GLN A 84 -10.87 -18.14 -9.41
CA GLN A 84 -10.07 -17.23 -8.58
C GLN A 84 -8.57 -17.54 -8.69
N LEU A 85 -8.21 -18.83 -8.71
CA LEU A 85 -6.81 -19.26 -8.89
C LEU A 85 -6.27 -18.88 -10.27
N ALA A 86 -7.05 -19.13 -11.34
CA ALA A 86 -6.68 -18.76 -12.71
C ALA A 86 -6.53 -17.24 -12.87
N THR A 87 -7.41 -16.45 -12.23
CA THR A 87 -7.33 -14.99 -12.22
C THR A 87 -6.05 -14.52 -11.55
N LEU A 88 -5.69 -15.09 -10.39
CA LEU A 88 -4.46 -14.76 -9.68
C LEU A 88 -3.21 -15.11 -10.50
N ALA A 89 -3.18 -16.31 -11.09
CA ALA A 89 -2.08 -16.75 -11.95
C ALA A 89 -1.89 -15.82 -13.16
N THR A 90 -3.00 -15.38 -13.78
CA THR A 90 -2.99 -14.45 -14.91
C THR A 90 -2.43 -13.09 -14.49
N ALA A 91 -2.90 -12.52 -13.38
CA ALA A 91 -2.42 -11.23 -12.87
C ALA A 91 -0.92 -11.27 -12.54
N CYS A 92 -0.46 -12.34 -11.89
CA CYS A 92 0.96 -12.56 -11.60
C CYS A 92 1.80 -12.61 -12.89
N THR A 93 1.36 -13.39 -13.88
CA THR A 93 2.05 -13.53 -15.17
C THR A 93 2.13 -12.19 -15.91
N GLN A 94 1.01 -11.47 -15.99
CA GLN A 94 0.96 -10.15 -16.63
C GLN A 94 1.93 -9.16 -15.96
N ARG A 95 1.95 -9.10 -14.63
CA ARG A 95 2.85 -8.21 -13.88
C ARG A 95 4.32 -8.57 -14.10
N LEU A 96 4.66 -9.86 -14.18
CA LEU A 96 6.01 -10.32 -14.48
C LEU A 96 6.43 -9.92 -15.90
N THR A 97 5.57 -10.11 -16.90
CA THR A 97 5.83 -9.69 -18.29
C THR A 97 6.03 -8.18 -18.40
N GLN A 98 5.18 -7.37 -17.75
CA GLN A 98 5.34 -5.91 -17.72
C GLN A 98 6.70 -5.51 -17.12
N ARG A 99 7.13 -6.17 -16.03
CA ARG A 99 8.43 -5.90 -15.41
C ARG A 99 9.59 -6.34 -16.31
N ALA A 100 9.46 -7.44 -17.04
CA ALA A 100 10.47 -7.89 -18.00
C ALA A 100 10.64 -6.87 -19.14
N GLN A 101 9.54 -6.45 -19.78
CA GLN A 101 9.54 -5.43 -20.82
C GLN A 101 10.11 -4.09 -20.34
N HIS A 102 9.81 -3.70 -19.10
CA HIS A 102 10.37 -2.48 -18.52
C HIS A 102 11.89 -2.58 -18.35
N ARG A 103 12.42 -3.73 -17.92
CA ARG A 103 13.87 -3.96 -17.83
C ARG A 103 14.52 -3.92 -19.21
N GLU A 104 13.92 -4.54 -20.22
CA GLU A 104 14.41 -4.50 -21.60
C GLU A 104 14.50 -3.07 -22.13
N LYS A 105 13.48 -2.24 -21.88
CA LYS A 105 13.47 -0.81 -22.24
C LYS A 105 14.51 0.02 -21.49
N GLN A 106 14.79 -0.29 -20.23
CA GLN A 106 15.84 0.40 -19.46
C GLN A 106 17.25 0.04 -19.93
N VAL A 107 17.47 -1.20 -20.37
CA VAL A 107 18.76 -1.64 -20.92
C VAL A 107 19.00 -1.09 -22.34
N THR A 108 17.93 -0.75 -23.07
CA THR A 108 18.02 -0.21 -24.45
C THR A 108 18.02 1.31 -24.53
N LEU A 109 17.93 2.05 -23.43
CA LEU A 109 18.20 3.49 -23.45
C LEU A 109 19.69 3.70 -23.77
N PRO A 110 20.04 4.46 -24.82
CA PRO A 110 21.43 4.65 -25.20
C PRO A 110 22.17 5.35 -24.07
N ILE A 111 23.20 4.68 -23.54
CA ILE A 111 24.28 5.35 -22.82
C ILE A 111 24.87 6.33 -23.83
N TYR A 112 24.46 7.60 -23.76
CA TYR A 112 25.17 8.65 -24.47
C TYR A 112 26.59 8.70 -23.88
N PRO A 113 27.65 8.48 -24.66
CA PRO A 113 28.99 8.80 -24.22
C PRO A 113 29.05 10.33 -24.11
N GLY A 114 28.93 10.83 -22.88
CA GLY A 114 29.18 12.24 -22.57
C GLY A 114 30.64 12.55 -22.88
N ASN A 115 30.87 13.15 -24.04
CA ASN A 115 32.16 13.71 -24.44
C ASN A 115 32.74 14.58 -23.31
N SER A 116 33.94 14.24 -22.85
CA SER A 116 34.93 15.23 -22.42
C SER A 116 35.94 15.33 -23.57
N PRO A 117 36.35 16.54 -24.03
CA PRO A 117 37.14 17.43 -23.18
C PRO A 117 36.97 18.95 -23.42
N GLY A 118 37.23 19.74 -22.37
CA GLY A 118 37.91 21.04 -22.43
C GLY A 118 37.26 22.22 -23.17
N GLN A 119 36.65 23.15 -22.42
CA GLN A 119 36.82 24.59 -22.67
C GLN A 119 36.44 25.40 -21.42
N ARG A 120 37.47 25.79 -20.63
CA ARG A 120 37.41 26.95 -19.76
C ARG A 120 37.72 28.20 -20.59
N ARG A 121 36.75 29.11 -20.68
CA ARG A 121 36.82 30.58 -20.83
C ARG A 121 35.52 31.02 -21.49
N ALA A 122 34.92 32.17 -21.25
CA ALA A 122 34.92 33.15 -20.18
C ALA A 122 33.83 34.15 -20.63
N SER A 123 33.02 34.62 -19.69
CA SER A 123 32.29 35.91 -19.72
C SER A 123 31.46 36.29 -20.96
N ALA A 124 30.14 36.41 -20.80
CA ALA A 124 29.42 37.67 -20.94
C ALA A 124 27.95 37.54 -20.50
N GLN A 125 27.48 38.58 -19.84
CA GLN A 125 26.17 38.75 -19.20
C GLN A 125 25.03 38.87 -20.24
N ALA A 126 23.81 38.51 -19.84
CA ALA A 126 22.66 39.43 -19.70
C ALA A 126 21.27 38.77 -19.99
N LEU A 127 20.31 39.14 -19.14
CA LEU A 127 18.86 39.29 -19.37
C LEU A 127 17.92 38.07 -19.26
N THR A 128 17.29 38.00 -18.07
CA THR A 128 15.86 37.78 -17.79
C THR A 128 14.98 37.22 -18.91
N ALA A 129 14.50 35.99 -18.72
CA ALA A 129 13.17 35.56 -19.15
C ALA A 129 12.62 34.51 -18.17
N LYS A 130 11.36 34.71 -17.75
CA LYS A 130 10.58 33.87 -16.82
C LYS A 130 10.71 32.38 -17.12
N GLN A 131 11.16 31.61 -16.13
CA GLN A 131 11.05 30.15 -16.14
C GLN A 131 9.74 29.75 -15.41
N PRO A 132 8.78 29.09 -16.07
CA PRO A 132 7.64 28.48 -15.38
C PRO A 132 8.10 27.30 -14.52
N PRO A 133 7.49 27.05 -13.35
CA PRO A 133 7.84 25.90 -12.52
C PRO A 133 7.56 24.59 -13.27
N ALA A 134 8.47 23.63 -13.12
CA ALA A 134 8.42 22.31 -13.72
C ALA A 134 7.12 21.57 -13.36
N PRO A 135 6.60 20.68 -14.24
CA PRO A 135 5.47 19.84 -13.90
C PRO A 135 5.86 18.90 -12.76
N ASP A 136 5.02 18.92 -11.72
CA ASP A 136 5.09 18.10 -10.52
C ASP A 136 5.20 16.62 -10.93
N GLU A 137 6.36 16.01 -10.69
CA GLU A 137 6.52 14.56 -10.83
C GLU A 137 5.64 13.88 -9.79
N GLY A 138 4.47 13.42 -10.26
CA GLY A 138 3.97 12.07 -9.96
C GLY A 138 3.92 11.66 -8.49
N THR A 139 3.61 12.56 -7.56
CA THR A 139 3.23 12.13 -6.21
C THR A 139 1.78 11.66 -6.27
N LEU A 140 1.60 10.37 -6.52
CA LEU A 140 0.32 9.65 -6.38
C LEU A 140 -0.21 9.84 -4.96
N ARG A 141 -1.06 10.85 -4.79
CA ARG A 141 -1.76 11.15 -3.54
C ARG A 141 -2.93 10.17 -3.42
N MET A 142 -2.68 9.01 -2.81
CA MET A 142 -3.76 8.09 -2.44
C MET A 142 -4.50 8.68 -1.24
N THR A 143 -5.65 9.32 -1.50
CA THR A 143 -6.64 9.66 -0.47
C THR A 143 -7.53 8.44 -0.25
N PHE A 144 -7.47 7.84 0.92
CA PHE A 144 -8.46 6.87 1.36
C PHE A 144 -9.68 7.63 1.87
N ARG A 145 -10.86 7.28 1.35
CA ARG A 145 -12.17 7.79 1.81
C ARG A 145 -12.58 7.10 3.10
#